data_AF-A0AA39PP21-F1
#
_entry.id   AF-A0AA39PP21-F1
#
_cell.length_a   1.000
_cell.length_b   1.000
_cell.length_c   1.000
_cell.angle_alpha   90.00
_cell.angle_beta   90.00
_cell.angle_gamma   90.00
#
_symmetry.space_group_name_H-M   'P 1'
#
loop_
_entity.id
_entity.type
_entity.pdbx_description
1 polymer ?
#
loop_
_entity_poly.entity_id
_entity_poly.type
_entity_poly.pdbx_seq_one_letter_code
_entity_poly.pdbx_strand_id
1 'polypeptide(L)'
;MKNVALSFGFLVALVSSASAFTITFKNNCGYTVWPAVGKAPNGVPDNSVAFGTTLASGKSASFGVDDHALGIRAWGRTGCNSNGANCATGGCNGGLVCTDAGITSDVILSEYGYANFGQWGGDRTSWDLSRVDSAININTRLSSSDGTTVTCTQSSCPDDQAYSYATDYAADRNSALGQTYTHTFCP
;
A
#
# COMPACT_ATOMS: atom_id res chain seq x y z
N MET A 1 -11.50 -65.05 -3.58
CA MET A 1 -12.00 -63.67 -3.41
C MET A 1 -10.96 -62.93 -2.58
N LYS A 2 -10.18 -62.02 -3.18
CA LYS A 2 -9.10 -61.30 -2.50
C LYS A 2 -9.59 -59.89 -2.19
N ASN A 3 -9.62 -59.54 -0.90
CA ASN A 3 -10.06 -58.24 -0.40
C ASN A 3 -9.00 -57.18 -0.75
N VAL A 4 -9.39 -56.13 -1.46
CA VAL A 4 -8.57 -54.94 -1.68
C VAL A 4 -8.94 -53.93 -0.60
N ALA A 5 -8.04 -53.69 0.34
CA ALA A 5 -8.18 -52.62 1.31
C ALA A 5 -7.78 -51.29 0.64
N LEU A 6 -8.72 -50.35 0.55
CA LEU A 6 -8.40 -48.97 0.17
C LEU A 6 -7.82 -48.23 1.38
N SER A 7 -6.53 -47.92 1.32
CA SER A 7 -5.89 -46.99 2.26
C SER A 7 -6.28 -45.55 1.90
N PHE A 8 -7.07 -44.89 2.75
CA PHE A 8 -7.33 -43.45 2.67
C PHE A 8 -6.12 -42.70 3.24
N GLY A 9 -5.27 -42.15 2.37
CA GLY A 9 -4.19 -41.25 2.77
C GLY A 9 -4.75 -39.88 3.16
N PHE A 10 -4.57 -39.47 4.42
CA PHE A 10 -4.92 -38.13 4.89
C PHE A 10 -3.83 -37.14 4.45
N LEU A 11 -4.13 -36.32 3.43
CA LEU A 11 -3.23 -35.26 2.97
C LEU A 11 -3.28 -34.10 3.99
N VAL A 12 -2.28 -33.98 4.86
CA VAL A 12 -2.13 -32.82 5.73
C VAL A 12 -1.64 -31.65 4.87
N ALA A 13 -2.53 -30.73 4.53
CA ALA A 13 -2.16 -29.47 3.91
C ALA A 13 -1.43 -28.59 4.95
N LEU A 14 -0.12 -28.44 4.80
CA LEU A 14 0.65 -27.46 5.55
C LEU A 14 0.22 -26.06 5.07
N VAL A 15 -0.66 -25.40 5.83
CA VAL A 15 -0.95 -23.98 5.65
C VAL A 15 0.29 -23.22 6.08
N SER A 16 1.15 -22.87 5.12
CA SER A 16 2.23 -21.92 5.37
C SER A 16 1.59 -20.54 5.55
N SER A 17 1.50 -20.06 6.79
CA SER A 17 1.19 -18.67 7.06
C SER A 17 2.35 -17.82 6.52
N ALA A 18 2.21 -17.26 5.32
CA ALA A 18 3.16 -16.28 4.82
C ALA A 18 3.08 -15.02 5.72
N SER A 19 4.22 -14.56 6.23
CA SER A 19 4.32 -13.30 6.98
C SER A 19 4.06 -12.13 6.03
N ALA A 20 3.04 -11.33 6.34
CA ALA A 20 2.59 -10.25 5.47
C ALA A 20 2.03 -9.09 6.30
N PHE A 21 2.32 -7.87 5.88
CA PHE A 21 1.58 -6.69 6.30
C PHE A 21 0.36 -6.49 5.41
N THR A 22 -0.63 -5.76 5.91
CA THR A 22 -1.87 -5.49 5.18
C THR A 22 -2.01 -4.01 4.88
N ILE A 23 -2.23 -3.64 3.62
CA ILE A 23 -2.63 -2.29 3.23
C ILE A 23 -4.15 -2.28 3.13
N THR A 24 -4.81 -1.47 3.94
CA THR A 24 -6.26 -1.25 3.90
C THR A 24 -6.54 0.15 3.39
N PHE A 25 -7.30 0.25 2.30
CA PHE A 25 -7.82 1.51 1.82
C PHE A 25 -9.20 1.76 2.40
N LYS A 26 -9.46 3.00 2.84
CA LYS A 26 -10.76 3.46 3.29
C LYS A 26 -11.13 4.73 2.54
N ASN A 27 -12.23 4.70 1.79
CA ASN A 27 -12.72 5.86 1.07
C ASN A 27 -13.78 6.61 1.90
N ASN A 28 -13.40 7.70 2.56
CA ASN A 28 -14.35 8.60 3.21
C ASN A 28 -14.77 9.77 2.31
N CYS A 29 -14.22 9.86 1.10
CA CYS A 29 -14.59 10.90 0.16
C CYS A 29 -16.04 10.70 -0.29
N GLY A 30 -16.74 11.79 -0.60
CA GLY A 30 -18.08 11.75 -1.20
C GLY A 30 -18.11 11.28 -2.67
N TYR A 31 -17.02 10.71 -3.18
CA TYR A 31 -16.85 10.28 -4.57
C TYR A 31 -16.07 8.97 -4.64
N THR A 32 -16.15 8.29 -5.78
CA THR A 32 -15.40 7.05 -6.03
C THR A 32 -13.90 7.32 -6.16
N VAL A 33 -13.09 6.50 -5.50
CA VAL A 33 -11.62 6.48 -5.62
C VAL A 33 -11.19 5.14 -6.23
N TRP A 34 -10.10 5.14 -6.97
CA TRP A 34 -9.49 3.91 -7.51
C TRP A 34 -8.12 3.69 -6.86
N PRO A 35 -8.04 3.04 -5.69
CA PRO A 35 -6.76 2.77 -5.06
C PRO A 35 -5.91 1.83 -5.92
N ALA A 36 -4.60 2.02 -5.84
CA ALA A 36 -3.62 1.16 -6.47
C ALA A 36 -2.46 0.89 -5.50
N VAL A 37 -1.83 -0.27 -5.68
CA VAL A 37 -0.59 -0.66 -5.02
C VAL A 37 0.35 -1.18 -6.10
N GLY A 38 1.62 -0.78 -6.04
CA GLY A 38 2.65 -1.35 -6.90
C GLY A 38 3.99 -1.40 -6.21
N LYS A 39 4.88 -2.23 -6.75
CA LYS A 39 6.25 -2.39 -6.26
C LYS A 39 7.25 -1.83 -7.27
N ALA A 40 8.19 -1.03 -6.77
CA ALA A 40 9.35 -0.59 -7.54
C ALA A 40 10.58 -0.36 -6.65
N PRO A 41 11.27 -1.43 -6.23
CA PRO A 41 12.54 -1.28 -5.54
C PRO A 41 13.51 -0.46 -6.38
N ASN A 42 14.15 0.54 -5.77
CA ASN A 42 15.08 1.46 -6.44
C ASN A 42 14.46 2.20 -7.65
N GLY A 43 13.15 2.42 -7.65
CA GLY A 43 12.44 3.12 -8.74
C GLY A 43 12.23 2.31 -10.00
N VAL A 44 12.50 0.99 -9.99
CA VAL A 44 12.28 0.10 -11.15
C VAL A 44 11.02 -0.74 -10.94
N PRO A 45 9.97 -0.63 -11.79
CA PRO A 45 8.75 -1.40 -11.64
C PRO A 45 8.98 -2.91 -11.60
N ASP A 46 8.32 -3.56 -10.64
CA ASP A 46 8.27 -5.00 -10.46
C ASP A 46 6.80 -5.40 -10.22
N ASN A 47 6.23 -6.14 -11.16
CA ASN A 47 4.82 -6.53 -11.12
C ASN A 47 4.54 -7.73 -10.19
N SER A 48 5.51 -8.17 -9.38
CA SER A 48 5.27 -9.19 -8.35
C SER A 48 4.26 -8.73 -7.29
N VAL A 49 4.08 -7.42 -7.13
CA VAL A 49 3.01 -6.82 -6.32
C VAL A 49 2.36 -5.72 -7.16
N ALA A 50 1.14 -5.98 -7.62
CA ALA A 50 0.35 -5.04 -8.39
C ALA A 50 -1.12 -5.26 -8.07
N PHE A 51 -1.74 -4.26 -7.45
CA PHE A 51 -3.16 -4.29 -7.10
C PHE A 51 -3.84 -3.02 -7.56
N GLY A 52 -5.13 -3.14 -7.85
CA GLY A 52 -5.97 -2.01 -8.14
C GLY A 52 -7.43 -2.38 -8.04
N THR A 53 -8.23 -1.46 -7.51
CA THR A 53 -9.67 -1.67 -7.32
C THR A 53 -10.42 -0.37 -7.44
N THR A 54 -11.75 -0.46 -7.41
CA THR A 54 -12.66 0.69 -7.35
C THR A 54 -13.34 0.69 -5.99
N LEU A 55 -13.27 1.82 -5.29
CA LEU A 55 -13.93 2.02 -4.01
C LEU A 55 -14.97 3.13 -4.10
N ALA A 56 -16.25 2.76 -4.03
CA ALA A 56 -17.32 3.72 -3.80
C ALA A 56 -17.15 4.43 -2.43
N SER A 57 -17.83 5.57 -2.28
CA SER A 57 -17.89 6.30 -1.01
C SER A 57 -18.28 5.39 0.16
N GLY A 58 -17.54 5.49 1.27
CA GLY A 58 -17.74 4.71 2.49
C GLY A 58 -17.30 3.24 2.42
N LYS A 59 -16.64 2.82 1.33
CA LYS A 59 -16.15 1.45 1.16
C LYS A 59 -14.66 1.33 1.46
N SER A 60 -14.24 0.09 1.70
CA SER A 60 -12.86 -0.28 1.99
C SER A 60 -12.46 -1.53 1.22
N ALA A 61 -11.16 -1.70 1.00
CA ALA A 61 -10.55 -2.93 0.50
C ALA A 61 -9.18 -3.12 1.14
N SER A 62 -8.74 -4.37 1.29
CA SER A 62 -7.48 -4.73 1.92
C SER A 62 -6.66 -5.65 1.02
N PHE A 63 -5.34 -5.47 1.04
CA PHE A 63 -4.37 -6.23 0.25
C PHE A 63 -3.21 -6.66 1.14
N GLY A 64 -2.84 -7.94 1.08
CA GLY A 64 -1.66 -8.46 1.77
C GLY A 64 -0.40 -8.25 0.93
N VAL A 65 0.70 -7.89 1.58
CA VAL A 65 2.01 -7.73 0.98
C VAL A 65 3.04 -8.42 1.87
N ASP A 66 3.97 -9.14 1.27
CA ASP A 66 5.03 -9.85 1.99
C ASP A 66 5.81 -8.90 2.90
N ASP A 67 6.08 -9.32 4.14
CA ASP A 67 6.75 -8.50 5.15
C ASP A 67 8.19 -8.08 4.77
N HIS A 68 8.82 -8.80 3.84
CA HIS A 68 10.17 -8.53 3.34
C HIS A 68 10.17 -7.78 2.00
N ALA A 69 9.02 -7.32 1.52
CA ALA A 69 8.93 -6.54 0.30
C ALA A 69 9.57 -5.14 0.45
N LEU A 70 10.14 -4.64 -0.64
CA LEU A 70 10.78 -3.32 -0.72
C LEU A 70 10.15 -2.49 -1.83
N GLY A 71 10.11 -1.17 -1.64
CA GLY A 71 9.66 -0.21 -2.65
C GLY A 71 8.17 -0.34 -2.96
N ILE A 72 7.34 -0.67 -1.96
CA ILE A 72 5.89 -0.73 -2.11
C ILE A 72 5.34 0.68 -2.05
N ARG A 73 4.51 1.04 -3.01
CA ARG A 73 3.86 2.34 -3.12
C ARG A 73 2.36 2.13 -3.29
N ALA A 74 1.57 2.94 -2.60
CA ALA A 74 0.13 2.90 -2.63
C ALA A 74 -0.45 4.31 -2.72
N TRP A 75 -1.51 4.49 -3.51
CA TRP A 75 -2.10 5.81 -3.75
C TRP A 75 -3.56 5.71 -4.19
N GLY A 76 -4.25 6.85 -4.21
CA GLY A 76 -5.62 6.99 -4.70
C GLY A 76 -5.65 7.74 -6.03
N ARG A 77 -6.52 7.28 -6.94
CA ARG A 77 -6.77 7.90 -8.24
C ARG A 77 -8.20 8.42 -8.31
N THR A 78 -8.42 9.49 -9.06
CA THR A 78 -9.75 10.13 -9.18
C THR A 78 -10.19 10.27 -10.63
N GLY A 79 -11.51 10.26 -10.86
CA GLY A 79 -12.09 10.53 -12.19
C GLY A 79 -11.67 9.55 -13.28
N CYS A 80 -11.44 8.28 -12.95
CA CYS A 80 -11.07 7.26 -13.93
C CYS A 80 -12.30 6.83 -14.75
N ASN A 81 -12.05 6.33 -15.97
CA ASN A 81 -13.08 5.72 -16.80
C ASN A 81 -13.52 4.34 -16.25
N SER A 82 -14.48 3.70 -16.91
CA SER A 82 -15.07 2.41 -16.47
C SER A 82 -14.06 1.28 -16.29
N ASN A 83 -12.92 1.35 -16.98
CA ASN A 83 -11.87 0.33 -16.93
C ASN A 83 -10.74 0.70 -15.96
N GLY A 84 -10.92 1.75 -15.14
CA GLY A 84 -9.92 2.24 -14.18
C GLY A 84 -8.74 2.97 -14.82
N ALA A 85 -8.86 3.38 -16.09
CA ALA A 85 -7.84 4.10 -16.84
C ALA A 85 -8.20 5.58 -17.02
N ASN A 86 -7.30 6.37 -17.62
CA ASN A 86 -7.53 7.79 -17.95
C ASN A 86 -8.07 8.61 -16.76
N CYS A 87 -7.45 8.43 -15.60
CA CYS A 87 -7.81 9.13 -14.38
C CYS A 87 -7.45 10.61 -14.47
N ALA A 88 -8.28 11.48 -13.88
CA ALA A 88 -8.02 12.91 -13.78
C ALA A 88 -6.78 13.21 -12.91
N THR A 89 -6.55 12.42 -11.87
CA THR A 89 -5.35 12.49 -11.03
C THR A 89 -4.88 11.09 -10.65
N GLY A 90 -3.58 10.93 -10.38
CA GLY A 90 -2.99 9.67 -9.93
C GLY A 90 -2.99 8.56 -11.00
N GLY A 91 -3.19 8.90 -12.26
CA GLY A 91 -3.20 7.93 -13.36
C GLY A 91 -1.94 7.08 -13.40
N CYS A 92 -2.04 5.90 -14.00
CA CYS A 92 -0.93 4.96 -14.12
C CYS A 92 -1.07 4.14 -15.40
N ASN A 93 0.04 3.55 -15.84
CA ASN A 93 0.02 2.54 -16.89
C ASN A 93 -0.66 1.25 -16.40
N GLY A 94 -1.42 0.56 -17.26
CA GLY A 94 -2.05 -0.74 -16.96
C GLY A 94 -3.57 -0.71 -16.72
N GLY A 95 -4.17 0.47 -16.60
CA GLY A 95 -5.62 0.61 -16.35
C GLY A 95 -5.96 0.38 -14.88
N LEU A 96 -6.95 -0.48 -14.57
CA LEU A 96 -7.34 -0.70 -13.18
C LEU A 96 -6.18 -1.20 -12.30
N VAL A 97 -5.37 -2.14 -12.79
CA VAL A 97 -4.18 -2.64 -12.09
C VAL A 97 -2.95 -2.01 -12.70
N CYS A 98 -2.23 -1.21 -11.91
CA CYS A 98 -1.10 -0.43 -12.39
C CYS A 98 0.16 -1.30 -12.60
N THR A 99 0.95 -0.98 -13.63
CA THR A 99 2.20 -1.69 -13.98
C THR A 99 3.46 -0.83 -13.90
N ASP A 100 3.32 0.47 -13.60
CA ASP A 100 4.42 1.40 -13.36
C ASP A 100 4.65 1.65 -11.86
N ALA A 101 3.87 0.99 -11.01
CA ALA A 101 3.86 1.12 -9.56
C ALA A 101 3.72 2.57 -9.05
N GLY A 102 3.10 3.47 -9.82
CA GLY A 102 2.85 4.84 -9.40
C GLY A 102 3.98 5.83 -9.68
N ILE A 103 5.03 5.42 -10.44
CA ILE A 103 6.11 6.33 -10.87
C ILE A 103 5.57 7.57 -11.59
N THR A 104 4.51 7.40 -12.37
CA THR A 104 3.92 8.47 -13.18
C THR A 104 2.68 9.09 -12.53
N SER A 105 2.39 8.72 -11.29
CA SER A 105 1.14 9.12 -10.64
C SER A 105 1.11 10.60 -10.26
N ASP A 106 2.28 11.20 -9.99
CA ASP A 106 2.49 12.60 -9.57
C ASP A 106 1.55 13.06 -8.44
N VAL A 107 1.20 12.12 -7.55
CA VAL A 107 0.33 12.39 -6.40
C VAL A 107 0.92 11.88 -5.09
N ILE A 108 0.32 12.26 -3.97
CA ILE A 108 0.69 11.78 -2.66
C ILE A 108 0.65 10.25 -2.61
N LEU A 109 1.75 9.67 -2.16
CA LEU A 109 1.94 8.24 -1.99
C LEU A 109 1.99 7.89 -0.51
N SER A 110 1.58 6.67 -0.18
CA SER A 110 2.07 5.98 1.01
C SER A 110 3.10 4.95 0.57
N GLU A 111 4.27 4.98 1.20
CA GLU A 111 5.41 4.13 0.85
C GLU A 111 5.69 3.12 1.98
N TYR A 112 6.19 1.93 1.63
CA TYR A 112 6.50 0.86 2.58
C TYR A 112 7.71 0.05 2.12
N GLY A 113 8.50 -0.41 3.08
CA GLY A 113 9.59 -1.35 2.82
C GLY A 113 10.09 -2.03 4.08
N TYR A 114 10.53 -3.28 3.93
CA TYR A 114 11.32 -3.96 4.95
C TYR A 114 12.61 -3.21 5.28
N ALA A 115 12.93 -3.13 6.56
CA ALA A 115 14.19 -2.62 7.04
C ALA A 115 14.62 -3.36 8.31
N ASN A 116 15.93 -3.58 8.46
CA ASN A 116 16.53 -4.12 9.67
C ASN A 116 17.24 -2.97 10.42
N PHE A 117 16.72 -2.63 11.59
CA PHE A 117 17.24 -1.54 12.43
C PHE A 117 18.29 -2.02 13.46
N GLY A 118 18.98 -3.12 13.15
CA GLY A 118 20.07 -3.67 13.95
C GLY A 118 19.62 -4.29 15.27
N GLN A 119 20.58 -4.52 16.18
CA GLN A 119 20.40 -5.28 17.42
C GLN A 119 19.23 -4.81 18.28
N TRP A 120 18.96 -3.51 18.32
CA TRP A 120 17.98 -2.90 19.21
C TRP A 120 16.66 -2.53 18.53
N GLY A 121 16.62 -2.48 17.20
CA GLY A 121 15.43 -2.14 16.43
C GLY A 121 14.76 -3.33 15.74
N GLY A 122 15.57 -4.33 15.35
CA GLY A 122 15.12 -5.57 14.70
C GLY A 122 14.54 -5.36 13.31
N ASP A 123 13.88 -6.41 12.80
CA ASP A 123 13.15 -6.38 11.54
C ASP A 123 11.84 -5.61 11.68
N ARG A 124 11.65 -4.65 10.78
CA ARG A 124 10.56 -3.67 10.81
C ARG A 124 10.08 -3.39 9.39
N THR A 125 8.89 -2.84 9.29
CA THR A 125 8.44 -2.14 8.09
C THR A 125 8.69 -0.66 8.32
N SER A 126 9.53 -0.02 7.48
CA SER A 126 9.57 1.44 7.33
C SER A 126 8.42 1.86 6.42
N TRP A 127 7.80 2.99 6.74
CA TRP A 127 6.65 3.50 6.04
C TRP A 127 6.47 5.00 6.26
N ASP A 128 5.84 5.66 5.29
CA ASP A 128 5.64 7.10 5.31
C ASP A 128 4.50 7.53 4.37
N LEU A 129 4.14 8.81 4.44
CA LEU A 129 3.53 9.52 3.32
C LEU A 129 4.62 10.28 2.58
N SER A 130 4.48 10.40 1.26
CA SER A 130 5.46 11.07 0.41
C SER A 130 4.76 11.96 -0.60
N ARG A 131 5.22 13.21 -0.65
CA ARG A 131 4.85 14.21 -1.66
C ARG A 131 6.07 14.77 -2.38
N VAL A 132 7.17 14.01 -2.40
CA VAL A 132 8.41 14.39 -3.09
C VAL A 132 8.10 14.57 -4.56
N ASP A 133 8.27 15.80 -5.06
CA ASP A 133 7.97 16.19 -6.44
C ASP A 133 6.53 15.85 -6.90
N SER A 134 5.58 15.71 -5.96
CA SER A 134 4.22 15.26 -6.26
C SER A 134 3.14 16.11 -5.57
N ALA A 135 1.91 16.04 -6.07
CA ALA A 135 0.79 16.85 -5.56
C ALA A 135 -0.09 16.08 -4.56
N ILE A 136 -0.71 16.79 -3.62
CA ILE A 136 -1.77 16.20 -2.78
C ILE A 136 -3.08 16.22 -3.56
N ASN A 137 -3.39 15.17 -4.32
CA ASN A 137 -4.66 15.07 -5.06
C ASN A 137 -5.85 14.76 -4.15
N ILE A 138 -5.65 13.94 -3.11
CA ILE A 138 -6.63 13.56 -2.10
C ILE A 138 -5.99 13.79 -0.74
N ASN A 139 -6.71 14.42 0.18
CA ASN A 139 -6.28 14.51 1.58
C ASN A 139 -6.16 13.10 2.16
N THR A 140 -5.04 12.80 2.82
CA THR A 140 -4.69 11.44 3.20
C THR A 140 -4.23 11.36 4.65
N ARG A 141 -4.72 10.34 5.36
CA ARG A 141 -4.20 9.89 6.64
C ARG A 141 -3.72 8.45 6.49
N LEU A 142 -2.52 8.18 6.99
CA LEU A 142 -1.96 6.83 7.05
C LEU A 142 -1.77 6.45 8.53
N SER A 143 -2.34 5.32 8.92
CA SER A 143 -2.26 4.81 10.30
C SER A 143 -1.79 3.36 10.32
N SER A 144 -0.87 3.03 11.21
CA SER A 144 -0.48 1.66 11.53
C SER A 144 -1.35 1.09 12.66
N SER A 145 -1.52 -0.23 12.72
CA SER A 145 -2.27 -0.92 13.76
C SER A 145 -1.65 -0.79 15.16
N ASP A 146 -0.41 -0.31 15.26
CA ASP A 146 0.23 0.04 16.53
C ASP A 146 -0.18 1.42 17.08
N GLY A 147 -1.02 2.17 16.35
CA GLY A 147 -1.53 3.48 16.74
C GLY A 147 -0.75 4.67 16.15
N THR A 148 0.41 4.43 15.54
CA THR A 148 1.19 5.47 14.88
C THR A 148 0.44 5.99 13.66
N THR A 149 0.42 7.31 13.45
CA THR A 149 -0.33 7.95 12.37
C THR A 149 0.44 9.15 11.81
N VAL A 150 0.30 9.38 10.50
CA VAL A 150 0.67 10.63 9.82
C VAL A 150 -0.49 11.14 8.98
N THR A 151 -0.58 12.44 8.76
CA THR A 151 -1.68 13.08 8.00
C THR A 151 -1.19 14.24 7.18
N CYS A 152 -1.51 14.22 5.89
CA CYS A 152 -1.13 15.24 4.93
C CYS A 152 -2.35 15.63 4.10
N THR A 153 -2.66 16.92 4.10
CA THR A 153 -3.82 17.49 3.42
C THR A 153 -3.40 18.72 2.61
N GLN A 154 -4.21 19.11 1.63
CA GLN A 154 -3.96 20.31 0.83
C GLN A 154 -3.85 21.59 1.68
N SER A 155 -4.54 21.66 2.82
CA SER A 155 -4.48 22.83 3.72
C SER A 155 -3.38 22.76 4.76
N SER A 156 -2.86 21.57 5.06
CA SER A 156 -1.82 21.36 6.07
C SER A 156 -1.09 20.04 5.84
N CYS A 157 0.22 20.13 5.65
CA CYS A 157 1.12 18.98 5.57
C CYS A 157 2.51 19.38 6.10
N PRO A 158 2.69 19.36 7.43
CA PRO A 158 3.99 19.61 8.07
C PRO A 158 5.06 18.61 7.64
N ASP A 159 6.33 19.00 7.74
CA ASP A 159 7.49 18.19 7.34
C ASP A 159 7.55 16.84 8.08
N ASP A 160 7.08 16.77 9.33
CA ASP A 160 7.04 15.51 10.08
C ASP A 160 5.89 14.58 9.68
N GLN A 161 5.01 14.97 8.75
CA GLN A 161 3.85 14.18 8.34
C GLN A 161 3.99 13.51 6.96
N ALA A 162 4.85 14.03 6.10
CA ALA A 162 5.13 13.43 4.80
C ALA A 162 6.46 13.92 4.27
N TYR A 163 7.20 13.05 3.58
CA TYR A 163 8.40 13.45 2.87
C TYR A 163 8.07 14.56 1.87
N SER A 164 8.67 15.73 2.08
CA SER A 164 8.55 16.87 1.19
C SER A 164 9.73 16.97 0.19
N TYR A 165 10.85 16.32 0.52
CA TYR A 165 12.05 16.15 -0.29
C TYR A 165 12.79 14.87 0.14
N ALA A 166 13.72 14.35 -0.67
CA ALA A 166 14.29 13.00 -0.52
C ALA A 166 15.06 12.69 0.78
N THR A 167 15.33 13.67 1.63
CA THR A 167 16.09 13.50 2.90
C THR A 167 15.31 14.02 4.10
N ASP A 168 14.00 14.10 3.99
CA ASP A 168 13.08 14.52 5.06
C ASP A 168 12.81 13.38 6.05
N TYR A 169 13.85 12.96 6.77
CA TYR A 169 13.78 11.81 7.69
C TYR A 169 12.85 12.04 8.90
N ALA A 170 12.32 13.26 9.09
CA ALA A 170 11.33 13.55 10.13
C ALA A 170 9.98 12.88 9.84
N ALA A 171 9.68 12.59 8.58
CA ALA A 171 8.46 11.92 8.14
C ALA A 171 8.53 10.39 8.24
N ASP A 172 9.73 9.80 8.40
CA ASP A 172 9.90 8.35 8.46
C ASP A 172 9.22 7.78 9.71
N ARG A 173 8.52 6.67 9.52
CA ARG A 173 7.95 5.86 10.59
C ARG A 173 8.39 4.43 10.39
N ASN A 174 8.42 3.69 11.49
CA ASN A 174 8.60 2.25 11.43
C ASN A 174 7.71 1.57 12.46
N SER A 175 7.28 0.36 12.11
CA SER A 175 6.45 -0.47 12.95
C SER A 175 7.00 -1.90 12.95
N ALA A 176 6.50 -2.76 13.85
CA ALA A 176 6.79 -4.20 13.76
C ALA A 176 6.37 -4.77 12.37
N LEU A 177 6.88 -5.93 11.99
CA LEU A 177 6.32 -6.65 10.84
C LEU A 177 4.86 -7.07 11.09
N GLY A 178 4.13 -7.41 10.03
CA GLY A 178 2.77 -7.95 10.12
C GLY A 178 1.68 -6.94 10.52
N GLN A 179 1.96 -5.63 10.48
CA GLN A 179 0.96 -4.61 10.80
C GLN A 179 -0.09 -4.45 9.71
N THR A 180 -1.22 -3.83 10.08
CA THR A 180 -2.17 -3.28 9.14
C THR A 180 -1.97 -1.78 9.01
N TYR A 181 -1.71 -1.31 7.80
CA TYR A 181 -1.62 0.10 7.44
C TYR A 181 -2.92 0.53 6.78
N THR A 182 -3.61 1.50 7.38
CA THR A 182 -4.87 2.04 6.86
C THR A 182 -4.62 3.37 6.15
N HIS A 183 -4.72 3.36 4.81
CA HIS A 183 -4.71 4.54 3.96
C HIS A 183 -6.15 5.09 3.87
N THR A 184 -6.41 6.19 4.58
CA THR A 184 -7.72 6.84 4.62
C THR A 184 -7.74 8.04 3.69
N PHE A 185 -8.59 7.97 2.66
CA PHE A 185 -8.90 9.09 1.77
C PHE A 185 -9.95 10.00 2.39
N CYS A 186 -9.76 11.32 2.30
CA CYS A 186 -10.61 12.35 2.91
C CYS A 186 -10.83 12.13 4.42
N PRO A 187 -9.74 12.12 5.22
CA PRO A 187 -9.77 11.84 6.65
C PRO A 187 -10.30 12.98 7.52
#